data_AF-W1PHU5-F1
#
_entry.id   AF-W1PHU5-F1
#
_cell.length_a   1.000
_cell.length_b   1.000
_cell.length_c   1.000
_cell.angle_alpha   90.00
_cell.angle_beta   90.00
_cell.angle_gamma   90.00
#
_symmetry.space_group_name_H-M   'P 1'
#
loop_
_entity.id
_entity.type
_entity.pdbx_description
1 polymer ?
#
loop_
_entity_poly.entity_id
_entity_poly.type
_entity_poly.pdbx_seq_one_letter_code
_entity_poly.pdbx_strand_id
1 'polypeptide(L)' 'MVATSVKLFRLLVLSYVMLCHGAEASHEHYHTLDKVEPTTVKPMHRTAYHFQPKKNWMNVLGFGEL' A
#
# COMPACT_ATOMS: atom_id res chain seq x y z
N MET A 1 14.09 39.08 -1.76
CA MET A 1 15.15 38.24 -1.15
C MET A 1 14.71 37.57 0.15
N VAL A 2 14.06 38.26 1.10
CA VAL A 2 13.59 37.65 2.37
C VAL A 2 12.39 36.71 2.20
N ALA A 3 11.38 37.08 1.40
CA ALA A 3 10.22 36.22 1.19
C ALA A 3 10.55 34.91 0.43
N THR A 4 11.53 34.97 -0.46
CA THR A 4 12.02 33.81 -1.22
C THR A 4 12.83 32.87 -0.33
N SER A 5 13.63 33.39 0.60
CA SER A 5 14.38 32.56 1.56
C SER A 5 13.47 31.87 2.57
N VAL A 6 12.40 32.53 3.03
CA VAL A 6 11.40 31.91 3.92
C VAL A 6 10.65 30.77 3.22
N LYS A 7 10.29 30.94 1.94
CA LYS A 7 9.64 29.87 1.16
C LYS A 7 10.57 28.67 0.96
N LEU A 8 11.83 28.92 0.62
CA LEU A 8 12.82 27.86 0.46
C LEU A 8 13.08 27.12 1.77
N PHE A 9 13.22 27.85 2.88
CA PHE A 9 13.41 27.25 4.19
C PHE A 9 12.24 26.34 4.59
N ARG A 10 10.99 26.79 4.37
CA ARG A 10 9.80 25.95 4.60
C ARG A 10 9.82 24.68 3.76
N LEU A 11 10.21 24.77 2.48
CA LEU A 11 10.30 23.61 1.59
C LEU A 11 11.36 22.60 2.07
N LEU A 12 12.52 23.08 2.52
CA LEU A 12 13.60 22.24 3.05
C LEU A 12 13.21 21.54 4.35
N VAL A 13 12.48 22.21 5.24
CA VAL A 13 11.97 21.60 6.47
C VAL A 13 10.96 20.50 6.15
N LEU A 14 10.03 20.76 5.23
CA LEU A 14 9.03 19.76 4.82
C LEU A 14 9.67 18.54 4.16
N SER A 15 10.66 18.74 3.28
CA SER A 15 11.36 17.61 2.64
C SER A 15 12.14 16.78 3.66
N TYR A 16 12.81 17.41 4.63
CA TYR A 16 13.51 16.72 5.70
C TYR A 16 12.55 15.87 6.56
N VAL A 17 11.39 16.40 6.93
CA VAL A 17 10.37 15.65 7.69
C VAL A 17 9.89 14.41 6.93
N MET A 18 9.63 14.52 5.63
CA MET A 18 9.20 13.39 4.81
C MET A 18 10.31 12.33 4.62
N LEU A 19 11.56 12.77 4.48
CA LEU A 19 12.72 11.88 4.38
C LEU A 19 13.02 11.14 5.68
N CYS A 20 12.84 11.79 6.84
CA CYS A 20 13.17 11.21 8.14
C CYS A 20 12.06 10.33 8.72
N HIS A 21 10.80 10.58 8.40
CA HIS A 21 9.69 9.81 8.97
C HIS A 21 9.24 8.66 8.09
N GLY A 22 9.61 8.63 6.81
CA GLY A 22 9.14 7.62 5.87
C GLY A 22 7.61 7.69 5.70
N ALA A 23 7.10 7.28 4.54
CA ALA A 23 5.68 7.02 4.42
C ALA A 23 5.41 5.63 4.99
N GLU A 24 4.74 5.53 6.14
CA GLU A 24 4.22 4.26 6.68
C GLU A 24 3.00 3.82 5.84
N ALA A 25 3.24 3.45 4.58
CA ALA A 25 2.20 3.00 3.65
C ALA A 25 2.00 1.48 3.66
N SER A 26 2.78 0.72 4.44
CA SER A 26 2.54 -0.70 4.66
C SER A 26 1.67 -0.87 5.91
N HIS A 27 0.43 -1.32 5.71
CA HIS A 27 -0.37 -1.87 6.81
C HIS A 27 0.43 -2.91 7.58
N GLU A 28 0.16 -3.05 8.88
CA GLU A 28 0.81 -4.07 9.71
C GLU A 28 0.64 -5.44 9.05
N HIS A 29 1.75 -6.07 8.70
CA HIS A 29 1.73 -7.36 8.03
C HIS A 29 1.48 -8.46 9.06
N TYR A 30 0.24 -8.93 9.11
CA TYR A 30 -0.18 -9.96 10.05
C TYR A 30 0.31 -11.35 9.61
N HIS A 31 1.53 -11.71 10.03
CA HIS A 31 2.13 -13.04 9.78
C HIS A 31 1.24 -14.22 10.20
N THR A 32 0.31 -14.01 11.12
CA THR A 32 -0.66 -15.04 11.54
C THR A 32 -1.64 -15.38 10.41
N LEU A 33 -2.01 -14.41 9.56
CA LEU A 33 -2.91 -14.62 8.43
C LEU A 33 -2.25 -15.39 7.29
N ASP A 34 -0.91 -15.33 7.17
CA ASP A 34 -0.17 -16.12 6.17
C ASP A 34 -0.28 -17.63 6.39
N LYS A 35 -0.50 -18.03 7.65
CA LYS A 35 -0.61 -19.43 8.09
C LYS A 35 -2.04 -19.95 8.03
N VAL A 36 -3.03 -19.09 7.77
CA VAL A 36 -4.43 -19.51 7.66
C VAL A 36 -4.59 -20.30 6.38
N GLU A 37 -4.98 -21.58 6.53
CA GLU A 37 -5.27 -22.39 5.36
C GLU A 37 -6.52 -21.85 4.65
N PRO A 38 -6.50 -21.74 3.31
CA PRO A 38 -7.68 -21.33 2.58
C PRO A 38 -8.78 -22.38 2.75
N THR A 39 -10.01 -21.94 3.01
CA THR A 39 -11.20 -22.78 2.79
C THR A 39 -11.12 -23.35 1.38
N THR A 40 -11.32 -24.66 1.22
CA THR A 40 -11.22 -25.36 -0.07
C THR A 40 -11.91 -24.56 -1.18
N VAL A 41 -11.11 -23.93 -2.05
CA VAL A 41 -11.64 -23.04 -3.09
C VAL A 41 -12.18 -23.91 -4.22
N LYS A 42 -13.51 -23.95 -4.38
CA LYS A 42 -14.13 -24.65 -5.51
C LYS A 42 -13.74 -23.93 -6.81
N PRO A 43 -13.10 -24.61 -7.78
CA PRO A 43 -12.63 -23.98 -9.02
C PRO A 43 -13.77 -23.52 -9.94
N MET A 44 -15.01 -23.95 -9.68
CA MET A 44 -16.20 -23.67 -10.48
C MET A 44 -16.46 -22.17 -10.72
N HIS A 45 -15.96 -21.27 -9.86
CA HIS A 45 -16.14 -19.83 -9.98
C HIS A 45 -14.84 -19.05 -10.27
N ARG A 46 -13.72 -19.76 -10.54
CA ARG A 46 -12.46 -19.10 -10.93
C ARG A 46 -12.39 -18.96 -12.44
N THR A 47 -12.14 -17.74 -12.92
CA THR A 47 -12.01 -17.45 -14.36
C THR A 47 -10.55 -17.24 -14.73
N ALA A 48 -10.07 -17.86 -15.80
CA ALA A 48 -8.70 -17.68 -16.30
C ALA A 48 -8.43 -16.28 -16.89
N TYR A 49 -9.50 -15.50 -17.15
CA TYR A 49 -9.42 -14.18 -17.80
C TYR A 49 -9.38 -12.99 -16.83
N HIS A 50 -9.44 -13.24 -15.51
CA HIS A 50 -9.32 -12.20 -14.48
C HIS A 50 -8.20 -12.55 -13.52
N PHE A 51 -7.43 -11.54 -13.09
CA PHE A 51 -6.48 -11.73 -12.00
C PHE A 51 -7.25 -12.12 -10.74
N GLN A 52 -6.93 -13.28 -10.19
CA GLN A 52 -7.50 -13.77 -8.94
C GLN A 52 -6.38 -14.36 -8.08
N PRO A 53 -6.23 -13.95 -6.81
CA PRO A 53 -5.14 -14.42 -5.97
C PRO A 53 -5.27 -15.92 -5.74
N LYS A 54 -4.14 -16.64 -5.72
CA LYS A 54 -4.11 -18.11 -5.55
C LYS A 54 -4.79 -18.56 -4.24
N LYS A 55 -4.78 -17.71 -3.22
CA LYS A 55 -5.36 -17.93 -1.90
C LYS A 55 -6.02 -16.63 -1.40
N ASN A 56 -6.98 -16.76 -0.46
CA ASN A 56 -7.60 -15.65 0.30
C ASN A 56 -8.51 -14.69 -0.51
N TRP A 57 -9.20 -13.79 0.21
CA TRP A 57 -10.14 -12.81 -0.35
C TRP A 57 -9.40 -11.63 -0.99
N MET A 58 -9.84 -11.18 -2.16
CA MET A 58 -9.41 -9.91 -2.74
C MET A 58 -10.31 -8.81 -2.18
N ASN A 59 -9.79 -7.93 -1.31
CA ASN A 59 -10.51 -6.70 -1.02
C ASN A 59 -10.68 -5.94 -2.34
N VAL A 60 -11.91 -5.46 -2.61
CA VAL A 60 -12.26 -4.72 -3.83
C VAL A 60 -11.13 -3.75 -4.20
N LEU A 61 -10.69 -3.84 -5.46
CA LEU A 61 -9.59 -3.10 -6.05
C LEU A 61 -9.54 -1.64 -5.56
N GLY A 62 -8.65 -1.38 -4.60
CA GLY A 62 -8.09 -0.05 -4.40
C GLY A 62 -7.19 0.22 -5.59
N PHE A 63 -7.76 0.77 -6.66
CA PHE A 63 -6.96 1.36 -7.73
C PHE A 63 -6.30 2.64 -7.19
N GLY A 64 -5.05 2.47 -6.82
CA GLY A 64 -4.06 3.48 -6.46
C GLY A 64 -2.87 2.62 -6.04
N GLU A 65 -1.90 2.32 -6.89
CA GLU A 65 -1.09 3.26 -7.66
C GLU A 65 -0.70 2.65 -9.01
N LEU A 66 -0.95 3.39 -10.09
CA LEU A 66 -0.12 3.43 -11.30
C LEU A 66 0.38 4.87 -11.44
#